data_AF-K9EBJ5-F1
#
_entry.id   AF-K9EBJ5-F1
#
_cell.length_a   1.000
_cell.length_b   1.000
_cell.length_c   1.000
_cell.angle_alpha   90.00
_cell.angle_beta   90.00
_cell.angle_gamma   90.00
#
_symmetry.space_group_name_H-M   'P 1'
#
loop_
_entity.id
_entity.type
_entity.pdbx_description
1 polymer ?
#
loop_
_entity_poly.entity_id
_entity_poly.type
_entity_poly.pdbx_seq_one_letter_code
_entity_poly.pdbx_strand_id
1 'polypeptide(L)'
;MTWREGTVRALVDNWSQCVECEVELDSGGVARALAYLPMVGSPQLGDRVLLQSAALDRGLGTGGYMFICALPDRLPEPPEPQPGHIVKARYTPMQYMTLGIDEQESPYHARLRSADSIEGMPVVVADLHSALPAVVAVVRSRLPQARIAYIMDDGGALPAWFSRAAATLEERGDILGTISCGQAFGGSLETVNMHTALLAAKHVWNADLAIITQGPGNLGTDTRWGFSGTRVGDAVNAVNTLAGRAIGLLRMSSADKRERHLGLSHHSLTALSRVALTPGLCPVPDLSTGELASLVDAAARERLAAGLKLLFENPRLTRFDVPASALEEPLRSSPVQLRTMGRGLEDDPLNFLAAGAAGYAAAKMISADF
;
A
#
# COMPACT_ATOMS: atom_id res chain seq x y z
N MET A 1 -20.96 12.16 9.95
CA MET A 1 -20.09 11.38 10.86
C MET A 1 -20.97 10.72 11.89
N THR A 2 -20.65 9.49 12.29
CA THR A 2 -21.39 8.78 13.33
C THR A 2 -20.46 8.55 14.50
N TRP A 3 -20.81 9.15 15.64
CA TRP A 3 -20.05 9.06 16.88
C TRP A 3 -20.69 8.05 17.82
N ARG A 4 -19.84 7.40 18.62
CA ARG A 4 -20.21 6.51 19.72
C ARG A 4 -19.36 6.83 20.94
N GLU A 5 -19.83 6.39 22.07
CA GLU A 5 -19.13 6.45 23.35
C GLU A 5 -19.09 5.04 23.95
N GLY A 6 -18.05 4.79 24.73
CA GLY A 6 -17.90 3.53 25.43
C GLY A 6 -16.68 3.52 26.35
N THR A 7 -16.45 2.38 26.97
CA THR A 7 -15.36 2.15 27.93
C THR A 7 -14.43 1.04 27.46
N VAL A 8 -13.13 1.28 27.50
CA VAL A 8 -12.12 0.27 27.15
C VAL A 8 -12.20 -0.89 28.14
N ARG A 9 -12.49 -2.08 27.62
CA ARG A 9 -12.62 -3.33 28.38
C ARG A 9 -11.38 -4.22 28.29
N ALA A 10 -10.65 -4.14 27.19
CA ALA A 10 -9.39 -4.87 27.02
C ALA A 10 -8.49 -4.19 25.99
N LEU A 11 -7.17 -4.32 26.19
CA LEU A 11 -6.16 -4.09 25.17
C LEU A 11 -5.84 -5.45 24.55
N VAL A 12 -6.13 -5.61 23.25
CA VAL A 12 -6.11 -6.92 22.59
C VAL A 12 -4.77 -7.19 21.93
N ASP A 13 -4.29 -6.21 21.17
CA ASP A 13 -3.10 -6.35 20.34
C ASP A 13 -2.48 -4.97 20.05
N ASN A 14 -1.22 -4.95 19.64
CA ASN A 14 -0.53 -3.74 19.25
C ASN A 14 0.46 -4.02 18.13
N TRP A 15 0.64 -3.05 17.24
CA TRP A 15 1.66 -3.08 16.19
C TRP A 15 1.99 -1.65 15.80
N SER A 16 3.26 -1.38 15.48
CA SER A 16 3.71 -0.03 15.14
C SER A 16 3.22 1.00 16.18
N GLN A 17 2.48 2.03 15.77
CA GLN A 17 1.89 3.06 16.63
C GLN A 17 0.35 2.90 16.75
N CYS A 18 -0.14 1.67 16.69
CA CYS A 18 -1.55 1.32 16.76
C CYS A 18 -1.83 0.30 17.86
N VAL A 19 -2.91 0.51 18.62
CA VAL A 19 -3.41 -0.43 19.63
C VAL A 19 -4.84 -0.81 19.30
N GLU A 20 -5.10 -2.11 19.30
CA GLU A 20 -6.44 -2.69 19.20
C GLU A 20 -7.04 -2.84 20.60
N CYS A 21 -8.26 -2.34 20.77
CA CYS A 21 -9.03 -2.38 22.00
C CYS A 21 -10.35 -3.11 21.78
N GLU A 22 -10.84 -3.78 22.84
CA GLU A 22 -12.28 -4.05 22.99
C GLU A 22 -12.92 -2.92 23.78
N VAL A 23 -14.00 -2.35 23.25
CA VAL A 23 -14.74 -1.26 23.89
C VAL A 23 -16.18 -1.73 24.13
N GLU A 24 -16.63 -1.63 25.37
CA GLU A 24 -18.05 -1.77 25.71
C GLU A 24 -18.76 -0.46 25.39
N LEU A 25 -19.72 -0.50 24.48
CA LEU A 25 -20.45 0.70 24.02
C LEU A 25 -21.57 1.05 25.00
N ASP A 26 -21.78 2.34 25.25
CA ASP A 26 -22.88 2.81 26.11
C ASP A 26 -24.25 2.46 25.53
N SER A 27 -24.35 2.37 24.20
CA SER A 27 -25.55 1.88 23.49
C SER A 27 -25.77 0.36 23.63
N GLY A 28 -24.87 -0.34 24.31
CA GLY A 28 -24.83 -1.79 24.44
C GLY A 28 -23.94 -2.47 23.40
N GLY A 29 -23.39 -3.62 23.79
CA GLY A 29 -22.53 -4.46 22.96
C GLY A 29 -21.04 -4.14 23.11
N VAL A 30 -20.21 -5.00 22.51
CA VAL A 30 -18.75 -4.85 22.49
C VAL A 30 -18.30 -4.66 21.05
N ALA A 31 -17.42 -3.68 20.82
CA ALA A 31 -16.84 -3.39 19.51
C ALA A 31 -15.31 -3.45 19.56
N ARG A 32 -14.71 -3.88 18.43
CA ARG A 32 -13.26 -3.75 18.22
C ARG A 32 -12.96 -2.32 17.78
N ALA A 33 -11.98 -1.69 18.40
CA ALA A 33 -11.60 -0.33 18.11
C ALA A 33 -10.08 -0.19 17.96
N LEU A 34 -9.64 0.78 17.16
CA LEU A 34 -8.23 1.12 17.02
C LEU A 34 -7.94 2.51 17.60
N ALA A 35 -6.90 2.59 18.41
CA ALA A 35 -6.25 3.84 18.77
C ALA A 35 -4.96 4.02 17.96
N TYR A 36 -4.80 5.20 17.36
CA TYR A 36 -3.52 5.65 16.83
C TYR A 36 -2.82 6.46 17.91
N LEU A 37 -1.83 5.86 18.56
CA LEU A 37 -1.23 6.41 19.77
C LEU A 37 -0.76 7.86 19.63
N PRO A 38 -0.08 8.25 18.53
CA PRO A 38 0.39 9.63 18.37
C PRO A 38 -0.74 10.64 18.17
N MET A 39 -1.96 10.20 17.88
CA MET A 39 -3.12 11.08 17.67
C MET A 39 -3.99 11.19 18.92
N VAL A 40 -4.16 10.10 19.66
CA VAL A 40 -5.15 10.03 20.76
C VAL A 40 -4.55 9.75 22.12
N GLY A 41 -3.28 9.37 22.20
CA GLY A 41 -2.64 8.90 23.43
C GLY A 41 -2.77 7.38 23.61
N SER A 42 -2.41 6.89 24.79
CA SER A 42 -2.38 5.45 25.11
C SER A 42 -3.60 5.04 25.94
N PRO A 43 -4.57 4.30 25.36
CA PRO A 43 -5.72 3.82 26.11
C PRO A 43 -5.35 2.86 27.24
N GLN A 44 -6.08 2.96 28.35
CA GLN A 44 -5.99 2.05 29.49
C GLN A 44 -7.34 1.39 29.76
N LEU A 45 -7.30 0.27 30.48
CA LEU A 45 -8.51 -0.39 30.97
C LEU A 45 -9.36 0.59 31.78
N GLY A 46 -10.66 0.68 31.46
CA GLY A 46 -11.60 1.57 32.13
C GLY A 46 -11.63 3.00 31.59
N ASP A 47 -10.76 3.35 30.62
CA ASP A 47 -10.84 4.67 29.99
C ASP A 47 -12.11 4.81 29.16
N ARG A 48 -12.79 5.95 29.31
CA ARG A 48 -13.86 6.38 28.43
C ARG A 48 -13.28 6.83 27.10
N VAL A 49 -13.94 6.47 25.99
CA VAL A 49 -13.48 6.77 24.63
C VAL A 49 -14.60 7.31 23.76
N LEU A 50 -14.26 8.26 22.90
CA LEU A 50 -15.12 8.69 21.79
C LEU A 50 -14.67 7.97 20.52
N LEU A 51 -15.63 7.39 19.80
CA LEU A 51 -15.40 6.50 18.66
C LEU A 51 -16.10 7.02 17.40
N GLN A 52 -15.54 6.71 16.24
CA GLN A 52 -16.20 6.86 14.94
C GLN A 52 -16.59 5.49 14.37
N SER A 53 -17.85 5.35 13.98
CA SER A 53 -18.43 4.07 13.49
C SER A 53 -18.97 4.11 12.06
N ALA A 54 -18.88 5.23 11.33
CA ALA A 54 -19.67 5.43 10.11
C ALA A 54 -19.38 4.40 9.00
N ALA A 55 -18.13 3.99 8.83
CA ALA A 55 -17.76 2.96 7.85
C ALA A 55 -18.19 1.57 8.32
N LEU A 56 -18.07 1.30 9.63
CA LEU A 56 -18.45 0.02 10.24
C LEU A 56 -19.97 -0.20 10.16
N ASP A 57 -20.76 0.83 10.50
CA ASP A 57 -22.23 0.80 10.46
C ASP A 57 -22.78 0.45 9.07
N ARG A 58 -22.00 0.65 8.01
CA ARG A 58 -22.34 0.33 6.62
C ARG A 58 -21.65 -0.92 6.07
N GLY A 59 -20.87 -1.64 6.89
CA GLY A 59 -20.08 -2.79 6.45
C GLY A 59 -18.96 -2.44 5.46
N LEU A 60 -18.50 -1.18 5.45
CA LEU A 60 -17.47 -0.67 4.53
C LEU A 60 -16.07 -0.61 5.18
N GLY A 61 -15.96 -0.82 6.49
CA GLY A 61 -14.71 -0.72 7.22
C GLY A 61 -13.74 -1.86 6.91
N THR A 62 -12.48 -1.52 6.59
CA THR A 62 -11.41 -2.52 6.51
C THR A 62 -11.08 -3.02 7.91
N GLY A 63 -11.07 -4.34 8.11
CA GLY A 63 -10.72 -4.97 9.40
C GLY A 63 -11.83 -4.99 10.45
N GLY A 64 -12.97 -4.31 10.20
CA GLY A 64 -14.13 -4.33 11.10
C GLY A 64 -13.94 -3.53 12.39
N TYR A 65 -13.16 -2.45 12.33
CA TYR A 65 -12.87 -1.61 13.50
C TYR A 65 -13.73 -0.34 13.54
N MET A 66 -14.03 0.12 14.75
CA MET A 66 -14.24 1.54 15.03
C MET A 66 -12.90 2.24 15.24
N PHE A 67 -12.86 3.56 15.10
CA PHE A 67 -11.64 4.34 15.37
C PHE A 67 -11.84 5.20 16.62
N ILE A 68 -10.94 5.08 17.58
CA ILE A 68 -10.90 5.95 18.75
C ILE A 68 -10.44 7.33 18.26
N CYS A 69 -11.27 8.34 18.52
CA CYS A 69 -11.01 9.72 18.15
C CYS A 69 -10.46 10.54 19.31
N ALA A 70 -10.82 10.21 20.55
CA ALA A 70 -10.34 10.89 21.74
C ALA A 70 -10.53 10.03 23.00
N LEU A 71 -9.66 10.27 23.98
CA LEU A 71 -9.79 9.83 25.37
C LEU A 71 -10.10 11.06 26.23
N PRO A 72 -11.38 11.45 26.38
CA PRO A 72 -11.77 12.75 26.93
C PRO A 72 -11.24 12.99 28.37
N ASP A 73 -11.04 11.93 29.14
CA ASP A 73 -10.58 12.01 30.53
C ASP A 73 -9.08 11.68 30.67
N ARG A 74 -8.39 11.42 29.55
CA ARG A 74 -6.95 11.11 29.48
C ARG A 74 -6.36 11.64 28.17
N LEU A 75 -6.32 12.97 28.04
CA LEU A 75 -5.71 13.61 26.88
C LEU A 75 -4.20 13.28 26.80
N PRO A 76 -3.63 13.15 25.59
CA PRO A 76 -2.20 13.02 25.44
C PRO A 76 -1.50 14.28 25.95
N GLU A 77 -0.34 14.10 26.58
CA GLU A 77 0.51 15.23 26.96
C GLU A 77 0.91 16.03 25.72
N PRO A 78 0.97 17.38 25.79
CA PRO A 78 1.49 18.18 24.71
C PRO A 78 2.90 17.71 24.32
N PRO A 79 3.18 17.49 23.03
CA PRO A 79 4.52 17.12 22.61
C PRO A 79 5.49 18.27 22.87
N GLU A 80 6.72 17.94 23.24
CA GLU A 80 7.83 18.90 23.23
C GLU A 80 7.97 19.53 21.84
N PRO A 81 8.45 20.78 21.71
CA PRO A 81 8.73 21.39 20.42
C PRO A 81 9.66 20.51 19.58
N GLN A 82 9.21 20.09 18.40
CA GLN A 82 9.99 19.32 17.44
C GLN A 82 10.19 20.12 16.15
N PRO A 83 11.28 19.87 15.40
CA PRO A 83 11.45 20.46 14.08
C PRO A 83 10.35 20.03 13.11
N GLY A 84 10.09 20.85 12.09
CA GLY A 84 9.12 20.54 11.04
C GLY A 84 7.78 21.21 11.24
N HIS A 85 7.19 21.64 10.12
CA HIS A 85 5.96 22.40 10.07
C HIS A 85 4.96 21.84 9.05
N ILE A 86 5.23 20.67 8.46
CA ILE A 86 4.23 20.00 7.63
C ILE A 86 3.06 19.53 8.50
N VAL A 87 1.86 19.86 8.03
CA VAL A 87 0.61 19.38 8.60
C VAL A 87 -0.04 18.38 7.63
N LYS A 88 -0.38 17.20 8.14
CA LYS A 88 -1.17 16.17 7.48
C LYS A 88 -2.61 16.24 8.00
N ALA A 89 -3.58 15.84 7.18
CA ALA A 89 -5.01 16.01 7.47
C ALA A 89 -5.38 17.48 7.79
N ARG A 90 -4.78 18.44 7.05
CA ARG A 90 -4.68 19.88 7.35
C ARG A 90 -5.97 20.58 7.77
N TYR A 91 -7.11 20.17 7.22
CA TYR A 91 -8.41 20.81 7.45
C TYR A 91 -9.41 19.90 8.15
N THR A 92 -8.92 18.85 8.82
CA THR A 92 -9.72 17.99 9.68
C THR A 92 -9.49 18.38 11.14
N PRO A 93 -10.41 18.04 12.07
CA PRO A 93 -10.16 18.20 13.50
C PRO A 93 -9.00 17.34 14.05
N MET A 94 -8.45 16.42 13.25
CA MET A 94 -7.41 15.46 13.62
C MET A 94 -6.10 15.78 12.86
N GLN A 95 -5.64 17.03 12.95
CA GLN A 95 -4.40 17.46 12.30
C GLN A 95 -3.20 16.72 12.89
N TYR A 96 -2.24 16.35 12.05
CA TYR A 96 -1.00 15.70 12.46
C TYR A 96 0.20 16.51 11.96
N MET A 97 0.94 17.11 12.89
CA MET A 97 2.17 17.85 12.58
C MET A 97 3.37 16.90 12.59
N THR A 98 4.26 17.06 11.63
CA THR A 98 5.44 16.20 11.50
C THR A 98 6.53 16.88 10.67
N LEU A 99 7.75 16.34 10.78
CA LEU A 99 8.90 16.77 9.99
C LEU A 99 8.91 16.06 8.63
N GLY A 100 8.62 16.81 7.59
CA GLY A 100 8.90 16.43 6.22
C GLY A 100 10.39 16.30 5.97
N ILE A 101 10.76 15.23 5.26
CA ILE A 101 12.15 14.94 4.95
C ILE A 101 12.79 16.00 4.06
N ASP A 102 11.98 16.70 3.28
CA ASP A 102 12.35 17.78 2.37
C ASP A 102 12.27 19.18 3.01
N GLU A 103 11.83 19.32 4.28
CA GLU A 103 11.83 20.58 5.01
C GLU A 103 13.24 21.04 5.42
N GLN A 104 13.44 22.35 5.57
CA GLN A 104 14.76 22.95 5.87
C GLN A 104 15.39 22.46 7.18
N GLU A 105 14.56 22.10 8.16
CA GLU A 105 15.01 21.60 9.45
C GLU A 105 15.36 20.09 9.41
N SER A 106 15.05 19.40 8.31
CA SER A 106 15.44 18.02 8.11
C SER A 106 16.95 17.90 7.90
N PRO A 107 17.63 16.94 8.55
CA PRO A 107 19.06 16.69 8.32
C PRO A 107 19.34 16.23 6.87
N TYR A 108 18.31 15.87 6.11
CA TYR A 108 18.43 15.42 4.72
C TYR A 108 18.10 16.51 3.70
N HIS A 109 17.68 17.70 4.14
CA HIS A 109 17.28 18.79 3.25
C HIS A 109 18.34 19.12 2.21
N ALA A 110 19.60 19.28 2.64
CA ALA A 110 20.71 19.62 1.75
C ALA A 110 20.92 18.55 0.66
N ARG A 111 20.68 17.27 0.98
CA ARG A 111 20.80 16.16 0.03
C ARG A 111 19.66 16.19 -1.00
N LEU A 112 18.44 16.49 -0.56
CA LEU A 112 17.26 16.49 -1.43
C LEU A 112 17.10 17.78 -2.25
N ARG A 113 17.63 18.91 -1.76
CA ARG A 113 17.50 20.23 -2.39
C ARG A 113 17.92 20.26 -3.86
N SER A 114 18.92 19.46 -4.25
CA SER A 114 19.42 19.37 -5.63
C SER A 114 19.19 18.01 -6.28
N ALA A 115 18.50 17.09 -5.62
CA ALA A 115 18.23 15.77 -6.17
C ALA A 115 17.08 15.87 -7.20
N ASP A 116 17.33 15.40 -8.43
CA ASP A 116 16.38 15.54 -9.54
C ASP A 116 16.21 14.23 -10.35
N SER A 117 16.71 13.12 -9.80
CA SER A 117 16.66 11.81 -10.44
C SER A 117 16.68 10.70 -9.41
N ILE A 118 16.08 9.56 -9.72
CA ILE A 118 16.22 8.30 -8.98
C ILE A 118 17.16 7.31 -9.68
N GLU A 119 17.94 7.76 -10.65
CA GLU A 119 19.07 7.04 -11.27
C GLU A 119 18.69 5.66 -11.81
N GLY A 120 17.55 5.56 -12.51
CA GLY A 120 17.10 4.31 -13.10
C GLY A 120 16.56 3.29 -12.09
N MET A 121 16.38 3.65 -10.81
CA MET A 121 15.81 2.76 -9.79
C MET A 121 14.48 2.17 -10.28
N PRO A 122 14.30 0.83 -10.26
CA PRO A 122 13.03 0.20 -10.58
C PRO A 122 11.99 0.50 -9.51
N VAL A 123 10.77 0.81 -9.96
CA VAL A 123 9.66 1.14 -9.06
C VAL A 123 8.43 0.34 -9.45
N VAL A 124 7.99 -0.54 -8.56
CA VAL A 124 6.74 -1.31 -8.71
C VAL A 124 5.59 -0.44 -8.25
N VAL A 125 4.61 -0.20 -9.13
CA VAL A 125 3.42 0.59 -8.82
C VAL A 125 2.20 -0.30 -8.84
N ALA A 126 1.48 -0.39 -7.72
CA ALA A 126 0.30 -1.23 -7.58
C ALA A 126 -0.93 -0.46 -7.09
N ASP A 127 -2.09 -0.86 -7.59
CA ASP A 127 -3.38 -0.36 -7.12
C ASP A 127 -3.65 -0.82 -5.67
N LEU A 128 -3.49 -2.11 -5.36
CA LEU A 128 -3.90 -2.65 -4.07
C LEU A 128 -2.74 -2.77 -3.07
N HIS A 129 -2.99 -2.34 -1.82
CA HIS A 129 -2.06 -2.54 -0.71
C HIS A 129 -1.65 -4.00 -0.50
N SER A 130 -2.57 -4.95 -0.74
CA SER A 130 -2.31 -6.39 -0.61
C SER A 130 -1.23 -6.93 -1.55
N ALA A 131 -0.80 -6.14 -2.54
CA ALA A 131 0.33 -6.49 -3.41
C ALA A 131 1.68 -6.39 -2.69
N LEU A 132 1.82 -5.49 -1.70
CA LEU A 132 3.08 -5.22 -1.00
C LEU A 132 3.79 -6.50 -0.51
N PRO A 133 3.17 -7.36 0.33
CA PRO A 133 3.86 -8.54 0.84
C PRO A 133 4.25 -9.55 -0.26
N ALA A 134 3.41 -9.71 -1.29
CA ALA A 134 3.70 -10.63 -2.40
C ALA A 134 4.88 -10.14 -3.27
N VAL A 135 4.95 -8.85 -3.56
CA VAL A 135 6.10 -8.25 -4.27
C VAL A 135 7.38 -8.42 -3.45
N VAL A 136 7.32 -8.09 -2.14
CA VAL A 136 8.48 -8.18 -1.24
C VAL A 136 8.98 -9.62 -1.13
N ALA A 137 8.08 -10.60 -0.97
CA ALA A 137 8.47 -12.01 -0.85
C ALA A 137 9.25 -12.51 -2.09
N VAL A 138 8.79 -12.17 -3.29
CA VAL A 138 9.50 -12.55 -4.54
C VAL A 138 10.80 -11.77 -4.72
N VAL A 139 10.86 -10.50 -4.34
CA VAL A 139 12.13 -9.75 -4.38
C VAL A 139 13.13 -10.37 -3.41
N ARG A 140 12.73 -10.67 -2.17
CA ARG A 140 13.60 -11.24 -1.14
C ARG A 140 14.13 -12.62 -1.49
N SER A 141 13.33 -13.48 -2.12
CA SER A 141 13.79 -14.80 -2.55
C SER A 141 14.87 -14.74 -3.63
N ARG A 142 14.93 -13.65 -4.40
CA ARG A 142 15.90 -13.46 -5.49
C ARG A 142 17.08 -12.57 -5.11
N LEU A 143 16.82 -11.53 -4.32
CA LEU A 143 17.78 -10.55 -3.85
C LEU A 143 17.61 -10.39 -2.32
N PRO A 144 18.14 -11.34 -1.52
CA PRO A 144 17.96 -11.32 -0.06
C PRO A 144 18.43 -10.02 0.60
N GLN A 145 19.42 -9.35 0.01
CA GLN A 145 20.03 -8.13 0.54
C GLN A 145 19.49 -6.82 -0.07
N ALA A 146 18.49 -6.89 -0.96
CA ALA A 146 17.95 -5.69 -1.62
C ALA A 146 17.43 -4.67 -0.59
N ARG A 147 17.65 -3.38 -0.84
CA ARG A 147 17.11 -2.29 -0.04
C ARG A 147 15.77 -1.88 -0.61
N ILE A 148 14.68 -2.34 0.02
CA ILE A 148 13.31 -2.13 -0.49
C ILE A 148 12.64 -0.98 0.27
N ALA A 149 12.31 0.10 -0.44
CA ALA A 149 11.50 1.19 0.12
C ALA A 149 10.02 0.95 -0.18
N TYR A 150 9.14 1.03 0.82
CA TYR A 150 7.71 1.13 0.59
C TYR A 150 7.31 2.61 0.59
N ILE A 151 6.62 3.06 -0.47
CA ILE A 151 6.03 4.39 -0.56
C ILE A 151 4.51 4.23 -0.51
N MET A 152 3.91 4.84 0.52
CA MET A 152 2.46 4.83 0.72
C MET A 152 1.84 6.16 0.28
N ASP A 153 1.01 6.11 -0.75
CA ASP A 153 0.24 7.29 -1.19
C ASP A 153 -1.04 7.50 -0.39
N ASP A 154 -1.67 8.64 -0.61
CA ASP A 154 -2.86 9.09 0.09
C ASP A 154 -4.19 8.63 -0.53
N GLY A 155 -4.17 7.63 -1.42
CA GLY A 155 -5.37 7.05 -2.03
C GLY A 155 -6.35 6.44 -1.01
N GLY A 156 -5.84 5.94 0.11
CA GLY A 156 -6.63 5.46 1.25
C GLY A 156 -6.84 6.50 2.37
N ALA A 157 -6.10 7.62 2.34
CA ALA A 157 -6.12 8.69 3.36
C ALA A 157 -6.03 8.20 4.82
N LEU A 158 -5.12 7.25 5.10
CA LEU A 158 -4.95 6.61 6.41
C LEU A 158 -3.48 6.70 6.90
N PRO A 159 -3.24 6.60 8.22
CA PRO A 159 -1.89 6.48 8.75
C PRO A 159 -1.26 5.12 8.43
N ALA A 160 0.06 5.09 8.22
CA ALA A 160 0.83 3.88 7.92
C ALA A 160 0.68 2.82 9.02
N TRP A 161 0.50 3.28 10.26
CA TRP A 161 0.30 2.47 11.46
C TRP A 161 -0.90 1.53 11.36
N PHE A 162 -1.86 1.78 10.47
CA PHE A 162 -2.97 0.86 10.25
C PHE A 162 -2.51 -0.48 9.64
N SER A 163 -1.45 -0.48 8.82
CA SER A 163 -1.01 -1.68 8.11
C SER A 163 -0.17 -2.59 8.99
N ARG A 164 -0.80 -3.66 9.51
CA ARG A 164 -0.10 -4.80 10.12
C ARG A 164 0.94 -5.42 9.16
N ALA A 165 0.60 -5.50 7.86
CA ALA A 165 1.51 -6.07 6.86
C ALA A 165 2.80 -5.25 6.72
N ALA A 166 2.69 -3.92 6.61
CA ALA A 166 3.86 -3.05 6.52
C ALA A 166 4.69 -3.10 7.81
N ALA A 167 4.03 -3.08 8.98
CA ALA A 167 4.69 -3.20 10.28
C ALA A 167 5.50 -4.51 10.39
N THR A 168 4.89 -5.66 10.07
CA THR A 168 5.58 -6.95 10.11
C THR A 168 6.75 -7.02 9.13
N LEU A 169 6.62 -6.47 7.93
CA LEU A 169 7.73 -6.45 6.96
C LEU A 169 8.89 -5.56 7.43
N GLU A 170 8.58 -4.41 8.06
CA GLU A 170 9.60 -3.50 8.61
C GLU A 170 10.31 -4.13 9.82
N GLU A 171 9.57 -4.72 10.76
CA GLU A 171 10.11 -5.41 11.94
C GLU A 171 11.07 -6.55 11.58
N ARG A 172 10.80 -7.23 10.46
CA ARG A 172 11.65 -8.32 9.94
C ARG A 172 12.82 -7.83 9.09
N GLY A 173 12.90 -6.54 8.79
CA GLY A 173 13.89 -5.96 7.87
C GLY A 173 13.64 -6.33 6.41
N ASP A 174 12.46 -6.85 6.06
CA ASP A 174 12.10 -7.18 4.69
C ASP A 174 11.86 -5.92 3.85
N ILE A 175 11.49 -4.80 4.48
CA ILE A 175 11.52 -3.44 3.91
C ILE A 175 12.31 -2.51 4.83
N LEU A 176 12.82 -1.40 4.29
CA LEU A 176 13.50 -0.36 5.08
C LEU A 176 12.55 0.42 6.00
N GLY A 177 11.27 0.44 5.63
CA GLY A 177 10.20 1.17 6.30
C GLY A 177 9.22 1.76 5.30
N THR A 178 8.33 2.61 5.80
CA THR A 178 7.31 3.28 4.99
C THR A 178 7.64 4.76 4.79
N ILE A 179 7.62 5.23 3.54
CA ILE A 179 7.63 6.65 3.19
C ILE A 179 6.19 7.07 2.88
N SER A 180 5.57 7.91 3.71
CA SER A 180 4.26 8.47 3.42
C SER A 180 4.36 9.75 2.59
N CYS A 181 3.44 9.93 1.65
CA CYS A 181 3.40 11.11 0.79
C CYS A 181 2.00 11.69 0.62
N GLY A 182 1.92 12.97 0.24
CA GLY A 182 0.63 13.66 0.11
C GLY A 182 -0.04 13.85 1.47
N GLN A 183 -1.26 13.36 1.63
CA GLN A 183 -2.00 13.38 2.90
C GLN A 183 -1.94 12.08 3.71
N ALA A 184 -1.26 11.04 3.20
CA ALA A 184 -0.86 9.91 4.03
C ALA A 184 0.20 10.36 5.04
N PHE A 185 0.22 9.71 6.19
CA PHE A 185 1.11 10.04 7.31
C PHE A 185 1.43 8.81 8.16
N GLY A 186 2.27 8.97 9.18
CA GLY A 186 2.73 7.93 10.07
C GLY A 186 3.86 7.06 9.50
N GLY A 187 4.43 7.43 8.35
CA GLY A 187 5.60 6.75 7.79
C GLY A 187 6.88 7.03 8.60
N SER A 188 7.87 6.16 8.46
CA SER A 188 9.23 6.34 9.00
C SER A 188 9.91 7.56 8.36
N LEU A 189 9.54 7.91 7.12
CA LEU A 189 9.80 9.22 6.52
C LEU A 189 8.49 9.86 6.03
N GLU A 190 8.38 11.16 6.21
CA GLU A 190 7.25 11.96 5.74
C GLU A 190 7.68 12.83 4.58
N THR A 191 6.88 12.87 3.51
CA THR A 191 7.18 13.70 2.34
C THR A 191 5.97 14.50 1.88
N VAL A 192 6.23 15.62 1.20
CA VAL A 192 5.18 16.47 0.64
C VAL A 192 4.38 15.75 -0.44
N ASN A 193 5.05 15.07 -1.37
CA ASN A 193 4.41 14.41 -2.52
C ASN A 193 5.19 13.18 -3.03
N MET A 194 4.67 12.53 -4.07
CA MET A 194 5.25 11.32 -4.66
C MET A 194 6.70 11.52 -5.16
N HIS A 195 7.02 12.66 -5.77
CA HIS A 195 8.36 12.92 -6.30
C HIS A 195 9.39 13.01 -5.18
N THR A 196 9.07 13.75 -4.11
CA THR A 196 9.94 13.84 -2.93
C THR A 196 10.08 12.49 -2.22
N ALA A 197 9.04 11.65 -2.23
CA ALA A 197 9.12 10.29 -1.69
C ALA A 197 10.08 9.39 -2.48
N LEU A 198 10.02 9.45 -3.81
CA LEU A 198 10.93 8.74 -4.70
C LEU A 198 12.39 9.19 -4.52
N LEU A 199 12.61 10.50 -4.45
CA LEU A 199 13.93 11.06 -4.16
C LEU A 199 14.44 10.65 -2.78
N ALA A 200 13.59 10.62 -1.76
CA ALA A 200 13.94 10.14 -0.43
C ALA A 200 14.31 8.64 -0.44
N ALA A 201 13.52 7.80 -1.11
CA ALA A 201 13.82 6.37 -1.26
C ALA A 201 15.23 6.16 -1.84
N LYS A 202 15.56 6.88 -2.92
CA LYS A 202 16.87 6.76 -3.56
C LYS A 202 17.99 7.41 -2.75
N HIS A 203 17.87 8.67 -2.34
CA HIS A 203 19.00 9.46 -1.84
C HIS A 203 19.14 9.44 -0.32
N VAL A 204 18.05 9.25 0.41
CA VAL A 204 18.09 9.13 1.89
C VAL A 204 18.27 7.68 2.28
N TRP A 205 17.46 6.81 1.69
CA TRP A 205 17.44 5.40 2.00
C TRP A 205 18.30 4.53 1.08
N ASN A 206 18.97 5.07 0.05
CA ASN A 206 19.81 4.27 -0.86
C ASN A 206 19.08 3.00 -1.33
N ALA A 207 17.77 3.10 -1.62
CA ALA A 207 16.97 1.94 -1.99
C ALA A 207 17.42 1.39 -3.35
N ASP A 208 17.43 0.07 -3.48
CA ASP A 208 17.68 -0.62 -4.75
C ASP A 208 16.40 -0.68 -5.59
N LEU A 209 15.24 -0.70 -4.92
CA LEU A 209 13.91 -0.56 -5.54
C LEU A 209 12.93 0.12 -4.59
N ALA A 210 11.87 0.69 -5.17
CA ALA A 210 10.71 1.15 -4.43
C ALA A 210 9.44 0.40 -4.84
N ILE A 211 8.51 0.27 -3.91
CA ILE A 211 7.16 -0.24 -4.14
C ILE A 211 6.18 0.87 -3.77
N ILE A 212 5.36 1.31 -4.72
CA ILE A 212 4.29 2.29 -4.50
C ILE A 212 2.96 1.55 -4.44
N THR A 213 2.25 1.69 -3.32
CA THR A 213 0.83 1.31 -3.22
C THR A 213 0.10 2.30 -2.33
N GLN A 214 -1.22 2.46 -2.52
CA GLN A 214 -2.03 3.13 -1.52
C GLN A 214 -2.03 2.33 -0.20
N GLY A 215 -2.35 2.99 0.91
CA GLY A 215 -2.67 2.29 2.16
C GLY A 215 -3.92 1.41 2.03
N PRO A 216 -4.24 0.59 3.04
CA PRO A 216 -5.50 -0.18 3.05
C PRO A 216 -6.73 0.72 2.84
N GLY A 217 -7.85 0.14 2.39
CA GLY A 217 -9.09 0.91 2.20
C GLY A 217 -9.31 1.46 0.78
N ASN A 218 -8.90 0.72 -0.25
CA ASN A 218 -9.10 1.10 -1.66
C ASN A 218 -10.56 1.54 -1.93
N LEU A 219 -10.71 2.77 -2.45
CA LEU A 219 -11.99 3.33 -2.82
C LEU A 219 -12.34 2.95 -4.27
N GLY A 220 -13.59 2.60 -4.50
CA GLY A 220 -14.11 2.33 -5.84
C GLY A 220 -15.60 2.56 -5.89
N THR A 221 -16.02 3.21 -6.96
CA THR A 221 -17.41 3.37 -7.39
C THR A 221 -17.59 2.57 -8.67
N ASP A 222 -18.84 2.31 -9.05
CA ASP A 222 -19.14 1.60 -10.30
C ASP A 222 -19.05 2.53 -11.54
N THR A 223 -18.22 3.57 -11.47
CA THR A 223 -17.97 4.49 -12.57
C THR A 223 -16.56 4.29 -13.10
N ARG A 224 -16.36 4.57 -14.39
CA ARG A 224 -15.07 4.37 -15.07
C ARG A 224 -13.88 5.02 -14.37
N TRP A 225 -14.07 6.17 -13.75
CA TRP A 225 -12.99 6.98 -13.17
C TRP A 225 -13.00 7.03 -11.65
N GLY A 226 -14.12 6.66 -11.02
CA GLY A 226 -14.27 6.83 -9.59
C GLY A 226 -13.66 5.68 -8.81
N PHE A 227 -12.34 5.56 -8.82
CA PHE A 227 -11.58 4.63 -7.98
C PHE A 227 -10.22 5.25 -7.63
N SER A 228 -9.67 4.93 -6.45
CA SER A 228 -8.41 5.53 -5.97
C SER A 228 -7.18 5.07 -6.77
N GLY A 229 -7.25 3.87 -7.35
CA GLY A 229 -6.21 3.28 -8.20
C GLY A 229 -5.89 4.01 -9.51
N THR A 230 -6.58 5.09 -9.86
CA THR A 230 -6.17 5.97 -10.98
C THR A 230 -4.75 6.52 -10.74
N ARG A 231 -4.38 6.69 -9.47
CA ARG A 231 -3.04 7.09 -9.00
C ARG A 231 -1.90 6.20 -9.52
N VAL A 232 -2.17 4.95 -9.91
CA VAL A 232 -1.15 4.10 -10.56
C VAL A 232 -0.57 4.79 -11.79
N GLY A 233 -1.40 5.45 -12.61
CA GLY A 233 -0.91 6.19 -13.77
C GLY A 233 -0.10 7.43 -13.40
N ASP A 234 -0.53 8.16 -12.36
CA ASP A 234 0.20 9.33 -11.85
C ASP A 234 1.57 8.94 -11.29
N ALA A 235 1.65 7.83 -10.57
CA ALA A 235 2.89 7.29 -10.04
C ALA A 235 3.82 6.83 -11.16
N VAL A 236 3.33 6.18 -12.22
CA VAL A 236 4.14 5.84 -13.40
C VAL A 236 4.75 7.11 -14.01
N ASN A 237 3.96 8.18 -14.14
CA ASN A 237 4.47 9.46 -14.64
C ASN A 237 5.55 10.04 -13.73
N ALA A 238 5.32 10.09 -12.40
CA ALA A 238 6.28 10.61 -11.43
C ALA A 238 7.61 9.83 -11.42
N VAL A 239 7.55 8.50 -11.52
CA VAL A 239 8.73 7.63 -11.61
C VAL A 239 9.56 7.99 -12.83
N ASN A 240 8.93 8.09 -14.00
CA ASN A 240 9.64 8.37 -15.24
C ASN A 240 10.12 9.82 -15.34
N THR A 241 9.40 10.78 -14.75
CA THR A 241 9.85 12.17 -14.60
C THR A 241 11.19 12.25 -13.88
N LEU A 242 11.40 11.42 -12.87
CA LEU A 242 12.66 11.33 -12.12
C LEU A 242 13.64 10.31 -12.73
N ALA A 243 13.50 9.95 -14.01
CA ALA A 243 14.35 9.00 -14.71
C ALA A 243 14.47 7.62 -14.01
N GLY A 244 13.41 7.17 -13.34
CA GLY A 244 13.27 5.80 -12.85
C GLY A 244 12.75 4.84 -13.92
N ARG A 245 12.54 3.58 -13.51
CA ARG A 245 11.98 2.54 -14.38
C ARG A 245 10.65 2.06 -13.82
N ALA A 246 9.55 2.55 -14.37
CA ALA A 246 8.21 2.22 -13.91
C ALA A 246 7.80 0.78 -14.28
N ILE A 247 7.39 0.01 -13.27
CA ILE A 247 6.82 -1.32 -13.39
C ILE A 247 5.35 -1.25 -12.97
N GLY A 248 4.44 -1.25 -13.93
CA GLY A 248 3.00 -1.26 -13.70
C GLY A 248 2.52 -2.65 -13.30
N LEU A 249 2.25 -2.86 -12.02
CA LEU A 249 1.67 -4.09 -11.51
C LEU A 249 0.20 -4.17 -11.96
N LEU A 250 -0.12 -5.21 -12.72
CA LEU A 250 -1.47 -5.44 -13.23
C LEU A 250 -2.37 -6.00 -12.12
N ARG A 251 -3.46 -5.29 -11.83
CA ARG A 251 -4.51 -5.79 -10.95
C ARG A 251 -5.27 -6.88 -11.70
N MET A 252 -5.01 -8.12 -11.30
CA MET A 252 -5.66 -9.30 -11.84
C MET A 252 -6.41 -10.03 -10.72
N SER A 253 -7.42 -10.82 -11.08
CA SER A 253 -8.13 -11.66 -10.11
C SER A 253 -8.77 -12.85 -10.80
N SER A 254 -8.71 -14.01 -10.16
CA SER A 254 -9.41 -15.23 -10.61
C SER A 254 -10.70 -15.48 -9.81
N ALA A 255 -11.02 -14.64 -8.83
CA ALA A 255 -12.12 -14.88 -7.90
C ALA A 255 -12.98 -13.64 -7.57
N ASP A 256 -12.70 -12.47 -8.18
CA ASP A 256 -13.58 -11.31 -8.04
C ASP A 256 -14.93 -11.59 -8.69
N LYS A 257 -16.00 -11.54 -7.89
CA LYS A 257 -17.38 -11.77 -8.35
C LYS A 257 -17.87 -10.71 -9.33
N ARG A 258 -17.21 -9.55 -9.39
CA ARG A 258 -17.55 -8.47 -10.31
C ARG A 258 -16.83 -8.73 -11.63
N GLU A 259 -17.61 -8.94 -12.68
CA GLU A 259 -17.13 -9.30 -14.01
C GLU A 259 -15.99 -8.40 -14.54
N ARG A 260 -16.05 -7.09 -14.31
CA ARG A 260 -15.03 -6.10 -14.73
C ARG A 260 -13.67 -6.23 -14.00
N HIS A 261 -13.58 -7.10 -13.00
CA HIS A 261 -12.38 -7.35 -12.21
C HIS A 261 -11.86 -8.80 -12.36
N LEU A 262 -12.66 -9.70 -12.97
CA LEU A 262 -12.25 -11.06 -13.27
C LEU A 262 -11.28 -11.09 -14.47
N GLY A 263 -10.19 -11.83 -14.35
CA GLY A 263 -9.07 -11.79 -15.29
C GLY A 263 -8.24 -10.53 -15.07
N LEU A 264 -8.25 -9.59 -16.03
CA LEU A 264 -7.61 -8.28 -15.90
C LEU A 264 -8.63 -7.22 -15.47
N SER A 265 -8.33 -6.50 -14.40
CA SER A 265 -9.19 -5.43 -13.89
C SER A 265 -9.25 -4.22 -14.83
N HIS A 266 -10.46 -3.67 -15.00
CA HIS A 266 -10.64 -2.40 -15.70
C HIS A 266 -9.87 -1.22 -15.07
N HIS A 267 -9.51 -1.31 -13.78
CA HIS A 267 -8.66 -0.31 -13.13
C HIS A 267 -7.29 -0.24 -13.80
N SER A 268 -6.64 -1.39 -14.05
CA SER A 268 -5.35 -1.44 -14.74
C SER A 268 -5.46 -0.94 -16.17
N LEU A 269 -6.51 -1.36 -16.90
CA LEU A 269 -6.77 -0.84 -18.25
C LEU A 269 -6.91 0.69 -18.25
N THR A 270 -7.65 1.25 -17.30
CA THR A 270 -7.88 2.70 -17.24
C THR A 270 -6.63 3.45 -16.80
N ALA A 271 -6.03 3.07 -15.68
CA ALA A 271 -4.87 3.77 -15.12
C ALA A 271 -3.65 3.70 -16.05
N LEU A 272 -3.31 2.52 -16.59
CA LEU A 272 -2.12 2.35 -17.42
C LEU A 272 -2.33 2.81 -18.87
N SER A 273 -3.55 2.72 -19.43
CA SER A 273 -3.77 3.15 -20.81
C SER A 273 -4.20 4.61 -20.97
N ARG A 274 -4.79 5.21 -19.93
CA ARG A 274 -5.36 6.57 -20.03
C ARG A 274 -4.68 7.60 -19.13
N VAL A 275 -4.17 7.20 -17.96
CA VAL A 275 -3.53 8.12 -17.01
C VAL A 275 -2.01 8.08 -17.11
N ALA A 276 -1.41 6.90 -17.29
CA ALA A 276 0.02 6.80 -17.59
C ALA A 276 0.31 7.36 -19.00
N LEU A 277 1.03 8.48 -19.03
CA LEU A 277 1.43 9.21 -20.23
C LEU A 277 2.87 8.87 -20.65
N THR A 278 3.58 8.09 -19.84
CA THR A 278 4.97 7.68 -20.05
C THR A 278 5.09 6.15 -20.13
N PRO A 279 6.22 5.60 -20.59
CA PRO A 279 6.38 4.15 -20.74
C PRO A 279 6.26 3.37 -19.43
N GLY A 280 5.78 2.13 -19.50
CA GLY A 280 5.71 1.25 -18.34
C GLY A 280 5.93 -0.21 -18.71
N LEU A 281 6.75 -0.92 -17.94
CA LEU A 281 6.84 -2.37 -18.03
C LEU A 281 5.67 -3.00 -17.26
N CYS A 282 4.96 -3.94 -17.86
CA CYS A 282 3.86 -4.66 -17.24
C CYS A 282 4.17 -6.16 -17.22
N PRO A 283 4.66 -6.68 -16.08
CA PRO A 283 4.89 -8.10 -15.90
C PRO A 283 3.59 -8.90 -15.91
N VAL A 284 3.61 -10.06 -16.55
CA VAL A 284 2.46 -10.96 -16.71
C VAL A 284 2.87 -12.37 -16.27
N PRO A 285 2.14 -13.02 -15.35
CA PRO A 285 2.42 -14.41 -15.00
C PRO A 285 2.02 -15.33 -16.16
N ASP A 286 2.96 -16.17 -16.60
CA ASP A 286 2.70 -17.26 -17.53
C ASP A 286 2.03 -18.42 -16.81
N LEU A 287 0.71 -18.51 -16.99
CA LEU A 287 -0.17 -19.48 -16.34
C LEU A 287 -0.11 -20.88 -16.99
N SER A 288 0.84 -21.14 -17.89
CA SER A 288 1.12 -22.48 -18.41
C SER A 288 1.96 -23.33 -17.45
N THR A 289 2.50 -22.72 -16.40
CA THR A 289 3.41 -23.37 -15.43
C THR A 289 2.92 -23.16 -14.00
N GLY A 290 3.17 -24.14 -13.11
CA GLY A 290 2.91 -24.01 -11.67
C GLY A 290 1.54 -24.50 -11.19
N GLU A 291 1.51 -24.97 -9.94
CA GLU A 291 0.32 -25.42 -9.22
C GLU A 291 -0.68 -24.29 -8.96
N LEU A 292 -0.23 -23.11 -8.52
CA LEU A 292 -1.11 -21.96 -8.28
C LEU A 292 -1.78 -21.48 -9.57
N ALA A 293 -1.07 -21.53 -10.70
CA ALA A 293 -1.66 -21.21 -11.99
C ALA A 293 -2.77 -22.20 -12.37
N SER A 294 -2.64 -23.48 -12.01
CA SER A 294 -3.64 -24.51 -12.30
C SER A 294 -4.99 -24.25 -11.61
N LEU A 295 -4.98 -23.50 -10.50
CA LEU A 295 -6.18 -23.08 -9.77
C LEU A 295 -6.96 -21.95 -10.48
N VAL A 296 -6.36 -21.29 -11.48
CA VAL A 296 -7.04 -20.26 -12.28
C VAL A 296 -7.93 -20.92 -13.33
N ASP A 297 -9.24 -20.73 -13.20
CA ASP A 297 -10.22 -21.34 -14.09
C ASP A 297 -10.17 -20.80 -15.53
N ALA A 298 -10.84 -21.53 -16.44
CA ALA A 298 -10.85 -21.20 -17.86
C ALA A 298 -11.47 -19.83 -18.17
N ALA A 299 -12.50 -19.42 -17.42
CA ALA A 299 -13.18 -18.15 -17.64
C ALA A 299 -12.27 -16.96 -17.26
N ALA A 300 -11.57 -17.05 -16.13
CA ALA A 300 -10.59 -16.07 -15.71
C ALA A 300 -9.41 -16.00 -16.69
N ARG A 301 -8.94 -17.14 -17.22
CA ARG A 301 -7.88 -17.19 -18.26
C ARG A 301 -8.30 -16.51 -19.56
N GLU A 302 -9.53 -16.77 -20.03
CA GLU A 302 -10.07 -16.13 -21.24
C GLU A 302 -10.19 -14.62 -21.07
N ARG A 303 -10.76 -14.17 -19.94
CA ARG A 303 -10.88 -12.73 -19.61
C ARG A 303 -9.53 -12.06 -19.49
N LEU A 304 -8.56 -12.72 -18.87
CA LEU A 304 -7.19 -12.24 -18.78
C LEU A 304 -6.58 -12.07 -20.18
N ALA A 305 -6.67 -13.08 -21.04
CA ALA A 305 -6.11 -13.02 -22.39
C ALA A 305 -6.70 -11.88 -23.22
N ALA A 306 -8.03 -11.69 -23.17
CA ALA A 306 -8.72 -10.59 -23.83
C ALA A 306 -8.29 -9.22 -23.28
N GLY A 307 -8.20 -9.09 -21.96
CA GLY A 307 -7.76 -7.86 -21.29
C GLY A 307 -6.31 -7.51 -21.60
N LEU A 308 -5.39 -8.48 -21.58
CA LEU A 308 -3.98 -8.27 -21.91
C LEU A 308 -3.80 -7.85 -23.37
N LYS A 309 -4.54 -8.47 -24.31
CA LYS A 309 -4.54 -8.07 -25.72
C LYS A 309 -4.88 -6.58 -25.85
N LEU A 310 -5.97 -6.14 -25.24
CA LEU A 310 -6.40 -4.74 -25.26
C LEU A 310 -5.38 -3.81 -24.57
N LEU A 311 -4.82 -4.22 -23.43
CA LEU A 311 -3.85 -3.41 -22.68
C LEU A 311 -2.60 -3.12 -23.53
N PHE A 312 -2.07 -4.15 -24.20
CA PHE A 312 -0.83 -4.06 -24.96
C PHE A 312 -1.00 -3.54 -26.40
N GLU A 313 -2.21 -3.16 -26.82
CA GLU A 313 -2.39 -2.28 -27.98
C GLU A 313 -1.82 -0.88 -27.72
N ASN A 314 -1.62 -0.50 -26.46
CA ASN A 314 -0.97 0.76 -26.11
C ASN A 314 0.56 0.66 -26.27
N PRO A 315 1.18 1.42 -27.20
CA PRO A 315 2.61 1.33 -27.48
C PRO A 315 3.51 1.83 -26.34
N ARG A 316 2.95 2.49 -25.30
CA ARG A 316 3.70 2.89 -24.10
C ARG A 316 3.93 1.73 -23.13
N LEU A 317 3.19 0.63 -23.27
CA LEU A 317 3.25 -0.49 -22.32
C LEU A 317 4.01 -1.66 -22.93
N THR A 318 4.99 -2.19 -22.20
CA THR A 318 5.79 -3.34 -22.63
C THR A 318 5.46 -4.55 -21.77
N ARG A 319 5.11 -5.67 -22.40
CA ARG A 319 4.84 -6.95 -21.72
C ARG A 319 6.14 -7.62 -21.30
N PHE A 320 6.15 -8.21 -20.10
CA PHE A 320 7.24 -9.07 -19.64
C PHE A 320 6.67 -10.34 -19.00
N ASP A 321 6.82 -11.47 -19.66
CA ASP A 321 6.27 -12.74 -19.18
C ASP A 321 7.17 -13.38 -18.11
N VAL A 322 6.55 -13.86 -17.02
CA VAL A 322 7.23 -14.49 -15.89
C VAL A 322 6.62 -15.87 -15.63
N PRO A 323 7.40 -16.97 -15.65
CA PRO A 323 6.88 -18.29 -15.33
C PRO A 323 6.22 -18.30 -13.95
N ALA A 324 4.93 -18.65 -13.87
CA ALA A 324 4.22 -18.68 -12.58
C ALA A 324 4.84 -19.70 -11.61
N SER A 325 5.44 -20.79 -12.11
CA SER A 325 6.20 -21.74 -11.28
C SER A 325 7.36 -21.10 -10.50
N ALA A 326 7.96 -20.02 -11.02
CA ALA A 326 9.06 -19.31 -10.35
C ALA A 326 8.58 -18.41 -9.19
N LEU A 327 7.26 -18.29 -9.01
CA LEU A 327 6.64 -17.40 -8.03
C LEU A 327 6.04 -18.18 -6.85
N GLU A 328 5.84 -19.49 -6.98
CA GLU A 328 5.02 -20.25 -6.01
C GLU A 328 5.67 -20.38 -4.65
N GLU A 329 6.92 -20.85 -4.61
CA GLU A 329 7.65 -20.99 -3.35
C GLU A 329 7.74 -19.64 -2.63
N PRO A 330 8.17 -18.53 -3.27
CA PRO A 330 8.26 -17.25 -2.59
C PRO A 330 6.91 -16.72 -2.08
N LEU A 331 5.83 -16.91 -2.86
CA LEU A 331 4.50 -16.49 -2.42
C LEU A 331 3.99 -17.33 -1.24
N ARG A 332 4.29 -18.63 -1.22
CA ARG A 332 3.96 -19.52 -0.10
C ARG A 332 4.81 -19.26 1.15
N SER A 333 6.07 -18.85 0.98
CA SER A 333 6.98 -18.52 2.08
C SER A 333 6.90 -17.07 2.55
N SER A 334 5.93 -16.29 2.05
CA SER A 334 5.69 -14.91 2.47
C SER A 334 5.56 -14.81 4.00
N PRO A 335 6.34 -13.92 4.66
CA PRO A 335 6.29 -13.76 6.12
C PRO A 335 4.99 -13.14 6.61
N VAL A 336 4.26 -12.47 5.70
CA VAL A 336 2.92 -11.95 5.94
C VAL A 336 1.92 -12.83 5.20
N GLN A 337 0.85 -13.22 5.88
CA GLN A 337 -0.22 -13.98 5.26
C GLN A 337 -0.81 -13.20 4.07
N LEU A 338 -0.73 -13.79 2.87
CA LEU A 338 -1.24 -13.18 1.65
C LEU A 338 -2.77 -13.22 1.64
N ARG A 339 -3.39 -12.04 1.75
CA ARG A 339 -4.85 -11.90 1.74
C ARG A 339 -5.29 -10.63 1.02
N THR A 340 -6.34 -10.73 0.20
CA THR A 340 -6.95 -9.61 -0.51
C THR A 340 -8.48 -9.70 -0.45
N MET A 341 -9.14 -8.64 0.02
CA MET A 341 -10.61 -8.58 0.11
C MET A 341 -11.27 -9.87 0.67
N GLY A 342 -10.65 -10.44 1.72
CA GLY A 342 -11.13 -11.67 2.37
C GLY A 342 -10.64 -13.00 1.79
N ARG A 343 -9.95 -13.00 0.64
CA ARG A 343 -9.47 -14.19 -0.08
C ARG A 343 -7.97 -14.41 0.14
N GLY A 344 -7.58 -15.66 0.39
CA GLY A 344 -6.19 -16.09 0.52
C GLY A 344 -5.50 -16.35 -0.81
N LEU A 345 -4.25 -16.84 -0.75
CA LEU A 345 -3.42 -17.14 -1.91
C LEU A 345 -4.08 -18.11 -2.89
N GLU A 346 -4.61 -19.23 -2.40
CA GLU A 346 -5.26 -20.26 -3.21
C GLU A 346 -6.67 -19.86 -3.66
N ASP A 347 -7.33 -18.94 -2.95
CA ASP A 347 -8.65 -18.44 -3.30
C ASP A 347 -8.60 -17.47 -4.49
N ASP A 348 -7.54 -16.67 -4.61
CA ASP A 348 -7.35 -15.68 -5.69
C ASP A 348 -5.89 -15.68 -6.20
N PRO A 349 -5.40 -16.83 -6.71
CA PRO A 349 -3.98 -17.02 -7.06
C PRO A 349 -3.50 -16.04 -8.12
N LEU A 350 -4.37 -15.67 -9.07
CA LEU A 350 -4.00 -14.74 -10.13
C LEU A 350 -3.61 -13.35 -9.59
N ASN A 351 -4.27 -12.88 -8.52
CA ASN A 351 -3.91 -11.61 -7.87
C ASN A 351 -2.47 -11.64 -7.33
N PHE A 352 -2.08 -12.71 -6.68
CA PHE A 352 -0.76 -12.83 -6.06
C PHE A 352 0.34 -13.22 -7.04
N LEU A 353 0.03 -14.03 -8.06
CA LEU A 353 0.93 -14.31 -9.18
C LEU A 353 1.25 -13.02 -9.96
N ALA A 354 0.27 -12.14 -10.19
CA ALA A 354 0.52 -10.85 -10.83
C ALA A 354 1.45 -9.96 -9.99
N ALA A 355 1.25 -9.92 -8.66
CA ALA A 355 2.14 -9.20 -7.75
C ALA A 355 3.55 -9.80 -7.70
N GLY A 356 3.65 -11.13 -7.66
CA GLY A 356 4.91 -11.83 -7.72
C GLY A 356 5.67 -11.59 -9.02
N ALA A 357 4.99 -11.58 -10.17
CA ALA A 357 5.61 -11.26 -11.46
C ALA A 357 6.23 -9.85 -11.48
N ALA A 358 5.58 -8.88 -10.83
CA ALA A 358 6.13 -7.53 -10.67
C ALA A 358 7.39 -7.51 -9.80
N GLY A 359 7.39 -8.23 -8.67
CA GLY A 359 8.57 -8.40 -7.82
C GLY A 359 9.73 -9.09 -8.56
N TYR A 360 9.41 -10.12 -9.35
CA TYR A 360 10.39 -10.82 -10.17
C TYR A 360 11.05 -9.88 -11.19
N ALA A 361 10.25 -9.11 -11.92
CA ALA A 361 10.76 -8.16 -12.90
C ALA A 361 11.65 -7.08 -12.25
N ALA A 362 11.23 -6.55 -11.10
CA ALA A 362 12.02 -5.57 -10.35
C ALA A 362 13.37 -6.15 -9.91
N ALA A 363 13.38 -7.37 -9.38
CA ALA A 363 14.61 -8.06 -8.99
C ALA A 363 15.54 -8.29 -10.20
N LYS A 364 14.98 -8.69 -11.34
CA LYS A 364 15.75 -8.89 -12.58
C LYS A 364 16.34 -7.58 -13.13
N MET A 365 15.64 -6.45 -12.97
CA MET A 365 16.15 -5.14 -13.40
C MET A 365 17.39 -4.69 -12.62
N ILE A 366 17.53 -5.12 -11.36
CA ILE A 366 18.67 -4.80 -10.51
C ILE A 366 19.87 -5.70 -10.85
N SER A 367 19.63 -6.98 -11.13
CA SER A 367 20.70 -7.96 -11.36
C SER A 367 21.41 -7.86 -12.73
N ALA A 368 21.20 -6.76 -13.47
CA ALA A 368 21.80 -6.45 -14.79
C ALA A 368 21.43 -7.38 -15.97
N ASP A 369 20.53 -8.36 -15.78
CA ASP A 369 20.11 -9.32 -16.82
C ASP A 369 18.83 -8.90 -17.57
N PHE A 370 18.54 -7.59 -17.69
CA PHE A 370 17.26 -7.09 -18.19
C PHE A 370 17.26 -6.66 -19.66
#